data_AF-A0A2V8VCT7-F1
#
_entry.id   AF-A0A2V8VCT7-F1
#
_cell.length_a   1.000
_cell.length_b   1.000
_cell.length_c   1.000
_cell.angle_alpha   90.00
_cell.angle_beta   90.00
_cell.angle_gamma   90.00
#
_symmetry.space_group_name_H-M   'P 1'
#
loop_
_entity.id
_entity.type
_entity.pdbx_description
1 polymer ?
#
loop_
_entity_poly.entity_id
_entity_poly.type
_entity_poly.pdbx_seq_one_letter_code
_entity_poly.pdbx_strand_id
1 'polypeptide(L)'
;MHLLLKAGRAVGRTFMIGAATIFALAALPPATEDSKAGNVAVVVRMELPVDNLSFGEVRQLLLGDRQFWTAGVRVTLLMRAPAAREREVILKTVYRMSETEFRRYWIEKVFRAEAPTGPKIVYSNEAATELVGSIPGAVAFVDANQVPKGLKVLRIDGRLPGDKGYPLH
;
A
#
# COMPACT_ATOMS: atom_id res chain seq x y z
N MET A 1 24.65 -74.70 -0.83
CA MET A 1 24.63 -74.63 0.65
C MET A 1 23.17 -74.56 1.06
N HIS A 2 22.72 -75.59 1.79
CA HIS A 2 21.33 -75.85 2.17
C HIS A 2 20.74 -74.78 3.08
N LEU A 3 19.45 -74.47 2.90
CA LEU A 3 18.36 -74.47 3.91
C LEU A 3 17.09 -73.92 3.22
N LEU A 4 16.07 -74.76 2.92
CA LEU A 4 14.84 -74.98 3.72
C LEU A 4 13.95 -73.72 3.77
N LEU A 5 12.64 -73.72 3.46
CA LEU A 5 11.61 -74.61 3.98
C LEU A 5 10.26 -74.32 3.27
N LYS A 6 9.57 -75.41 2.92
CA LYS A 6 8.11 -75.68 2.89
C LYS A 6 7.06 -74.62 2.51
N ALA A 7 6.18 -75.12 1.66
CA ALA A 7 4.82 -74.67 1.35
C ALA A 7 3.92 -74.44 2.56
N GLY A 8 3.06 -73.43 2.45
CA GLY A 8 1.82 -73.27 3.20
C GLY A 8 0.72 -72.78 2.26
N ARG A 9 -0.19 -73.67 1.88
CA ARG A 9 -1.41 -73.37 1.12
C ARG A 9 -2.59 -73.61 2.07
N ALA A 10 -3.38 -72.58 2.35
CA ALA A 10 -4.83 -72.65 2.66
C ALA A 10 -5.30 -71.25 3.09
N VAL A 11 -6.15 -70.60 2.28
CA VAL A 11 -7.61 -70.46 2.48
C VAL A 11 -7.97 -69.53 3.63
N GLY A 12 -8.53 -68.36 3.28
CA GLY A 12 -9.03 -67.41 4.25
C GLY A 12 -9.74 -66.20 3.63
N ARG A 13 -10.95 -66.44 3.12
CA ARG A 13 -12.15 -65.59 3.25
C ARG A 13 -12.00 -64.07 2.98
N THR A 14 -12.57 -63.66 1.85
CA THR A 14 -13.44 -62.50 1.66
C THR A 14 -13.12 -61.26 2.48
N PHE A 15 -12.50 -60.26 1.85
CA PHE A 15 -12.48 -58.89 2.38
C PHE A 15 -12.89 -57.87 1.31
N MET A 16 -14.10 -57.33 1.55
CA MET A 16 -14.45 -55.92 1.51
C MET A 16 -14.14 -55.11 0.23
N ILE A 17 -15.23 -54.75 -0.43
CA ILE A 17 -15.36 -53.70 -1.45
C ILE A 17 -14.78 -52.39 -0.88
N GLY A 18 -13.60 -52.01 -1.36
CA GLY A 18 -13.02 -50.69 -1.13
C GLY A 18 -13.55 -49.71 -2.17
N ALA A 19 -14.53 -48.90 -1.79
CA ALA A 19 -15.01 -47.78 -2.59
C ALA A 19 -13.89 -46.75 -2.75
N ALA A 20 -13.41 -46.56 -3.99
CA ALA A 20 -12.46 -45.53 -4.33
C ALA A 20 -13.16 -44.17 -4.40
N THR A 21 -13.17 -43.43 -3.30
CA THR A 21 -13.62 -42.04 -3.26
C THR A 21 -12.54 -41.15 -3.87
N ILE A 22 -12.77 -40.74 -5.12
CA ILE A 22 -11.98 -39.72 -5.81
C ILE A 22 -12.30 -38.37 -5.16
N PHE A 23 -11.39 -37.86 -4.33
CA PHE A 23 -11.46 -36.52 -3.76
C PHE A 23 -10.99 -35.52 -4.81
N ALA A 24 -11.92 -35.04 -5.65
CA ALA A 24 -11.64 -33.98 -6.61
C ALA A 24 -11.49 -32.65 -5.84
N LEU A 25 -10.24 -32.25 -5.58
CA LEU A 25 -9.91 -30.93 -5.04
C LEU A 25 -10.20 -29.88 -6.11
N ALA A 26 -11.39 -29.28 -6.04
CA ALA A 26 -11.74 -28.13 -6.87
C ALA A 26 -10.82 -26.95 -6.49
N ALA A 27 -9.83 -26.68 -7.34
CA ALA A 27 -9.04 -25.47 -7.25
C ALA A 27 -9.95 -24.27 -7.53
N LEU A 28 -10.38 -23.58 -6.48
CA LEU A 28 -10.99 -22.25 -6.59
C LEU A 28 -9.96 -21.33 -7.25
N PRO A 29 -10.26 -20.67 -8.38
CA PRO A 29 -9.40 -19.61 -8.88
C PRO A 29 -9.35 -18.51 -7.80
N PRO A 30 -8.18 -17.86 -7.59
CA PRO A 30 -8.14 -16.69 -6.72
C PRO A 30 -9.14 -15.68 -7.29
N ALA A 31 -10.07 -15.21 -6.45
CA ALA A 31 -10.89 -14.07 -6.79
C ALA A 31 -9.94 -12.90 -7.03
N THR A 32 -9.69 -12.58 -8.30
CA THR A 32 -9.13 -11.30 -8.66
C THR A 32 -10.22 -10.29 -8.33
N GLU A 33 -10.13 -9.68 -7.15
CA GLU A 33 -10.84 -8.43 -6.92
C GLU A 33 -10.31 -7.46 -7.97
N ASP A 34 -11.10 -7.27 -9.03
CA ASP A 34 -11.04 -6.09 -9.89
C ASP A 34 -11.38 -4.90 -8.97
N SER A 35 -10.42 -4.52 -8.13
CA SER A 35 -10.36 -3.22 -7.53
C SER A 35 -10.22 -2.28 -8.72
N LYS A 36 -11.35 -1.78 -9.23
CA LYS A 36 -11.40 -0.57 -10.06
C LYS A 36 -10.32 0.33 -9.51
N ALA A 37 -9.26 0.57 -10.28
CA ALA A 37 -8.10 1.32 -9.82
C ALA A 37 -8.59 2.70 -9.33
N GLY A 38 -8.89 2.80 -8.03
CA GLY A 38 -9.51 3.95 -7.40
C GLY A 38 -8.49 5.06 -7.27
N ASN A 39 -8.88 6.30 -7.53
CA ASN A 39 -7.94 7.44 -7.44
C ASN A 39 -7.23 7.46 -6.07
N VAL A 40 -5.98 7.89 -6.06
CA VAL A 40 -5.20 7.99 -4.81
C VAL A 40 -5.51 9.33 -4.16
N ALA A 41 -6.05 9.31 -2.95
CA ALA A 41 -6.38 10.51 -2.19
C ALA A 41 -5.16 11.02 -1.40
N VAL A 42 -5.01 12.34 -1.33
CA VAL A 42 -4.11 13.00 -0.37
C VAL A 42 -4.90 13.25 0.92
N VAL A 43 -4.49 12.60 2.00
CA VAL A 43 -5.24 12.61 3.26
C VAL A 43 -4.42 13.27 4.35
N VAL A 44 -5.08 14.16 5.07
CA VAL A 44 -4.52 14.90 6.20
C VAL A 44 -5.53 14.91 7.36
N ARG A 45 -5.09 15.43 8.51
CA ARG A 45 -5.98 15.62 9.65
C ARG A 45 -7.00 16.75 9.40
N MET A 46 -8.19 16.64 10.00
CA MET A 46 -9.30 17.58 9.80
C MET A 46 -8.95 19.02 10.20
N GLU A 47 -8.19 19.20 11.28
CA GLU A 47 -7.89 20.50 11.90
C GLU A 47 -6.83 21.31 11.14
N LEU A 48 -6.17 20.73 10.13
CA LEU A 48 -5.22 21.47 9.30
C LEU A 48 -5.98 22.52 8.48
N PRO A 49 -5.62 23.83 8.52
CA PRO A 49 -6.35 24.89 7.83
C PRO A 49 -6.02 24.95 6.33
N VAL A 50 -6.05 23.79 5.66
CA VAL A 50 -5.80 23.62 4.23
C VAL A 50 -6.83 22.64 3.70
N ASP A 51 -7.57 23.04 2.67
CA ASP A 51 -8.58 22.20 2.02
C ASP A 51 -8.24 21.92 0.55
N ASN A 52 -7.31 22.69 -0.01
CA ASN A 52 -6.88 22.62 -1.39
C ASN A 52 -5.39 22.93 -1.50
N LEU A 53 -4.71 22.22 -2.40
CA LEU A 53 -3.36 22.51 -2.84
C LEU A 53 -3.34 22.55 -4.37
N SER A 54 -2.50 23.40 -4.94
CA SER A 54 -2.12 23.23 -6.33
C SER A 54 -1.26 21.99 -6.52
N PHE A 55 -1.23 21.42 -7.73
CA PHE A 55 -0.32 20.28 -8.00
C PHE A 55 1.16 20.65 -7.76
N GLY A 56 1.54 21.91 -7.98
CA GLY A 56 2.87 22.42 -7.67
C GLY A 56 3.20 22.38 -6.17
N GLU A 57 2.24 22.78 -5.31
CA GLU A 57 2.40 22.70 -3.86
C GLU A 57 2.46 21.26 -3.35
N VAL A 58 1.68 20.35 -3.95
CA VAL A 58 1.81 18.90 -3.69
C VAL A 58 3.24 18.47 -4.01
N ARG A 59 3.78 18.81 -5.18
CA ARG A 59 5.19 18.51 -5.51
C ARG A 59 6.17 19.08 -4.47
N GLN A 60 6.01 20.33 -4.04
CA GLN A 60 6.90 20.93 -3.05
C GLN A 60 6.86 20.20 -1.70
N LEU A 61 5.68 19.77 -1.24
CA LEU A 61 5.55 18.98 -0.01
C LEU A 61 6.25 17.63 -0.16
N LEU A 62 6.01 16.93 -1.27
CA LEU A 62 6.56 15.59 -1.50
C LEU A 62 8.07 15.65 -1.77
N LEU A 63 8.58 16.68 -2.40
CA LEU A 63 10.02 16.87 -2.59
C LEU A 63 10.71 17.40 -1.32
N GLY A 64 9.95 17.73 -0.27
CA GLY A 64 10.50 18.26 0.99
C GLY A 64 11.01 19.69 0.87
N ASP A 65 10.59 20.42 -0.17
CA ASP A 65 10.89 21.85 -0.36
C ASP A 65 9.95 22.71 0.50
N ARG A 66 8.70 22.25 0.69
CA ARG A 66 7.78 22.78 1.70
C ARG A 66 7.73 21.83 2.89
N GLN A 67 8.32 22.26 4.01
CA GLN A 67 8.45 21.40 5.22
C GLN A 67 7.43 21.70 6.31
N PHE A 68 6.60 22.74 6.12
CA PHE A 68 5.63 23.19 7.10
C PHE A 68 4.28 23.48 6.43
N TRP A 69 3.21 23.08 7.10
CA TRP A 69 1.85 23.48 6.75
C TRP A 69 1.62 24.94 7.14
N THR A 70 2.00 25.27 8.37
CA THR A 70 1.98 26.60 9.01
C THR A 70 3.19 26.76 9.93
N ALA A 71 3.39 27.93 10.55
CA ALA A 71 4.55 28.27 11.37
C ALA A 71 4.82 27.37 12.60
N GLY A 72 3.94 26.41 12.92
CA GLY A 72 4.14 25.46 14.02
C GLY A 72 3.88 23.99 13.67
N VAL A 73 3.46 23.69 12.43
CA VAL A 73 3.02 22.34 12.06
C VAL A 73 3.91 21.81 10.94
N ARG A 74 4.92 21.02 11.32
CA ARG A 74 5.84 20.38 10.39
C ARG A 74 5.14 19.27 9.61
N VAL A 75 5.44 19.20 8.31
CA VAL A 75 4.95 18.14 7.42
C VAL A 75 5.64 16.83 7.79
N THR A 76 4.85 15.81 8.09
CA THR A 76 5.32 14.43 8.24
C THR A 76 4.81 13.61 7.07
N LEU A 77 5.70 13.27 6.14
CA LEU A 77 5.32 12.52 4.95
C LEU A 77 5.24 11.02 5.29
N LEU A 78 4.04 10.45 5.18
CA LEU A 78 3.79 9.01 5.30
C LEU A 78 3.71 8.42 3.89
N MET A 79 4.58 7.45 3.63
CA MET A 79 4.69 6.82 2.31
C MET A 79 4.47 5.32 2.45
N ARG A 80 3.66 4.74 1.56
CA ARG A 80 3.46 3.28 1.56
C ARG A 80 4.79 2.55 1.28
N ALA A 81 4.83 1.27 1.67
CA ALA A 81 5.95 0.38 1.35
C ALA A 81 6.17 0.26 -0.17
N PRO A 82 7.39 -0.11 -0.63
CA PRO A 82 7.65 -0.41 -2.04
C PRO A 82 6.62 -1.38 -2.63
N ALA A 83 6.31 -1.22 -3.92
CA ALA A 83 5.28 -1.99 -4.66
C ALA A 83 3.82 -1.76 -4.22
N ALA A 84 3.56 -0.91 -3.22
CA ALA A 84 2.20 -0.46 -2.95
C ALA A 84 1.73 0.48 -4.07
N ARG A 85 0.50 0.27 -4.53
CA ARG A 85 -0.10 1.03 -5.63
C ARG A 85 -0.01 2.53 -5.42
N GLU A 86 -0.33 3.04 -4.23
CA GLU A 86 -0.36 4.47 -3.96
C GLU A 86 1.04 5.08 -4.10
N ARG A 87 2.06 4.34 -3.67
CA ARG A 87 3.45 4.74 -3.87
C ARG A 87 3.81 4.79 -5.35
N GLU A 88 3.42 3.79 -6.13
CA GLU A 88 3.69 3.78 -7.58
C GLU A 88 3.08 4.98 -8.29
N VAL A 89 1.81 5.30 -7.99
CA VAL A 89 1.13 6.49 -8.54
C VAL A 89 1.87 7.77 -8.16
N ILE A 90 2.29 7.90 -6.90
CA ILE A 90 3.01 9.07 -6.41
C ILE A 90 4.41 9.19 -7.04
N LEU A 91 5.15 8.10 -7.14
CA LEU A 91 6.47 8.09 -7.75
C LEU A 91 6.41 8.41 -9.24
N LYS A 92 5.43 7.85 -9.96
CA LYS A 92 5.23 8.10 -11.40
C LYS A 92 4.77 9.53 -11.68
N THR A 93 3.75 10.00 -10.95
CA THR A 93 3.03 11.24 -11.28
C THR A 93 3.69 12.46 -10.66
N VAL A 94 4.03 12.38 -9.37
CA VAL A 94 4.52 13.51 -8.60
C VAL A 94 6.05 13.59 -8.67
N TYR A 95 6.76 12.52 -8.30
CA TYR A 95 8.23 12.56 -8.30
C TYR A 95 8.81 12.46 -9.72
N ARG A 96 8.18 11.64 -10.58
CA ARG A 96 8.73 11.19 -11.87
C ARG A 96 10.08 10.50 -11.70
N MET A 97 10.16 9.63 -10.69
CA MET A 97 11.37 8.90 -10.30
C MET A 97 11.03 7.41 -10.16
N SER A 98 12.00 6.55 -10.45
CA SER A 98 11.97 5.14 -10.06
C SER A 98 12.12 4.99 -8.54
N GLU A 99 11.83 3.80 -8.02
CA GLU A 99 12.06 3.44 -6.62
C GLU A 99 13.50 3.72 -6.14
N THR A 100 14.48 3.38 -6.98
CA THR A 100 15.89 3.58 -6.65
C THR A 100 16.27 5.05 -6.66
N GLU A 101 15.77 5.82 -7.63
CA GLU A 101 15.99 7.27 -7.68
C GLU A 101 15.33 7.98 -6.51
N PHE A 102 14.10 7.61 -6.13
CA PHE A 102 13.44 8.16 -4.95
C PHE A 102 14.22 7.88 -3.66
N ARG A 103 14.72 6.64 -3.49
CA ARG A 103 15.54 6.30 -2.31
C ARG A 103 16.82 7.14 -2.27
N ARG A 104 17.53 7.22 -3.40
CA ARG A 104 18.73 8.04 -3.52
C ARG A 104 18.45 9.51 -3.25
N TYR A 105 17.37 10.05 -3.84
CA TYR A 105 16.93 11.43 -3.67
C TYR A 105 16.82 11.80 -2.18
N TRP A 106 16.11 11.00 -1.40
CA TRP A 106 15.92 11.29 0.02
C TRP A 106 17.18 11.06 0.87
N ILE A 107 17.99 10.05 0.57
CA ILE A 107 19.30 9.86 1.22
C ILE A 107 20.15 11.11 1.03
N GLU A 108 20.28 11.57 -0.20
CA GLU A 108 21.07 12.73 -0.56
C GLU A 108 20.52 14.03 0.05
N LYS A 109 19.21 14.24 0.00
CA LYS A 109 18.56 15.44 0.54
C LYS A 109 18.75 15.55 2.06
N VAL A 110 18.66 14.44 2.77
CA VAL A 110 18.93 14.39 4.22
C VAL A 110 20.41 14.58 4.51
N PHE A 111 21.31 13.93 3.75
CA PHE A 111 22.75 14.07 3.92
C PHE A 111 23.23 15.52 3.70
N ARG A 112 22.63 16.23 2.75
CA ARG A 112 22.88 17.66 2.50
C ARG A 112 22.18 18.60 3.49
N ALA A 113 21.48 18.07 4.49
CA ALA A 113 20.69 18.83 5.46
C ALA A 113 19.62 19.75 4.84
N GLU A 114 19.23 19.49 3.59
CA GLU A 114 18.15 20.19 2.90
C GLU A 114 16.79 19.78 3.47
N ALA A 115 16.70 18.55 3.99
CA ALA A 115 15.54 18.07 4.74
C ALA A 115 16.00 17.34 6.02
N PRO A 116 15.30 17.53 7.15
CA PRO A 116 15.70 16.93 8.43
C PRO A 116 15.51 15.41 8.46
N THR A 117 14.49 14.91 7.76
CA THR A 117 14.15 13.48 7.70
C THR A 117 13.48 13.15 6.38
N GLY A 118 13.68 11.93 5.90
CA GLY A 118 12.92 11.38 4.78
C GLY A 118 11.50 10.93 5.17
N PRO A 119 10.75 10.36 4.22
CA PRO A 119 9.39 9.89 4.41
C PRO A 119 9.37 8.69 5.36
N LYS A 120 8.35 8.62 6.22
CA LYS A 120 8.13 7.45 7.08
C LYS A 120 7.40 6.37 6.28
N ILE A 121 7.96 5.18 6.25
CA ILE A 121 7.36 4.04 5.54
C ILE A 121 6.26 3.40 6.38
N VAL A 122 5.10 3.16 5.77
CA VAL A 122 3.94 2.51 6.40
C VAL A 122 3.47 1.32 5.57
N TYR A 123 3.07 0.23 6.25
CA TYR A 123 2.83 -1.08 5.61
C TYR A 123 1.38 -1.37 5.26
N SER A 124 0.40 -0.58 5.72
CA SER A 124 -0.98 -0.63 5.22
C SER A 124 -1.61 0.76 5.07
N ASN A 125 -2.77 0.85 4.40
CA ASN A 125 -3.54 2.09 4.30
C ASN A 125 -4.16 2.44 5.66
N GLU A 126 -4.60 1.45 6.42
CA GLU A 126 -5.12 1.59 7.78
C GLU A 126 -4.06 2.23 8.69
N ALA A 127 -2.84 1.68 8.71
CA ALA A 127 -1.72 2.22 9.48
C ALA A 127 -1.37 3.65 9.04
N ALA A 128 -1.45 3.95 7.74
CA ALA A 128 -1.24 5.30 7.24
C ALA A 128 -2.29 6.27 7.80
N THR A 129 -3.57 5.92 7.71
CA THR A 129 -4.69 6.76 8.18
C THR A 129 -4.71 6.95 9.70
N GLU A 130 -4.39 5.90 10.47
CA GLU A 130 -4.24 5.97 11.93
C GLU A 130 -3.14 6.97 12.32
N LEU A 131 -2.01 6.93 11.63
CA LEU A 131 -0.91 7.87 11.86
C LEU A 131 -1.26 9.30 11.42
N VAL A 132 -2.06 9.49 10.37
CA VAL A 132 -2.59 10.82 10.02
C VAL A 132 -3.47 11.37 11.16
N GLY A 133 -4.34 10.53 11.72
CA GLY A 133 -5.16 10.89 12.89
C GLY A 133 -4.33 11.18 14.15
N SER A 134 -3.14 10.59 14.27
CA SER A 134 -2.29 10.68 15.48
C SER A 134 -1.19 11.74 15.41
N ILE A 135 -0.70 12.09 14.22
CA ILE A 135 0.37 13.08 14.01
C ILE A 135 -0.21 14.36 13.39
N PRO A 136 -0.18 15.53 14.06
CA PRO A 136 -0.89 16.74 13.61
C PRO A 136 -0.53 17.24 12.20
N GLY A 137 0.73 17.07 11.78
CA GLY A 137 1.21 17.50 10.47
C GLY A 137 1.39 16.37 9.46
N ALA A 138 0.86 15.18 9.73
CA ALA A 138 1.01 14.05 8.82
C ALA A 138 0.16 14.20 7.56
N VAL A 139 0.73 13.70 6.47
CA VAL A 139 0.07 13.53 5.18
C VAL A 139 0.36 12.15 4.66
N ALA A 140 -0.69 11.47 4.19
CA ALA A 140 -0.62 10.15 3.60
C ALA A 140 -1.30 10.12 2.22
N PHE A 141 -0.99 9.08 1.48
CA PHE A 141 -1.63 8.76 0.20
C PHE A 141 -2.24 7.37 0.33
N VAL A 142 -3.55 7.29 0.14
CA VAL A 142 -4.34 6.07 0.33
C VAL A 142 -5.38 5.97 -0.79
N ASP A 143 -5.94 4.78 -1.01
CA ASP A 143 -7.08 4.64 -1.90
C ASP A 143 -8.24 5.55 -1.44
N ALA A 144 -8.80 6.34 -2.35
CA ALA A 144 -9.88 7.27 -2.05
C ALA A 144 -11.13 6.61 -1.46
N ASN A 145 -11.35 5.32 -1.73
CA ASN A 145 -12.48 4.57 -1.19
C ASN A 145 -12.22 4.04 0.23
N GLN A 146 -10.98 4.13 0.73
CA GLN A 146 -10.55 3.61 2.03
C GLN A 146 -10.23 4.72 3.03
N VAL A 147 -10.65 5.96 2.77
CA VAL A 147 -10.44 7.07 3.70
C VAL A 147 -11.45 6.97 4.84
N PRO A 148 -11.02 6.78 6.10
CA PRO A 148 -11.93 6.72 7.24
C PRO A 148 -12.58 8.08 7.52
N LYS A 149 -13.75 8.05 8.16
CA LYS A 149 -14.41 9.26 8.68
C LYS A 149 -13.50 9.93 9.71
N GLY A 150 -13.51 11.27 9.73
CA GLY A 150 -12.69 12.07 10.66
C GLY A 150 -11.34 12.50 10.09
N LEU A 151 -10.95 12.00 8.92
CA LEU A 151 -9.84 12.55 8.15
C LEU A 151 -10.36 13.45 7.02
N LYS A 152 -9.49 14.34 6.56
CA LYS A 152 -9.77 15.26 5.47
C LYS A 152 -9.02 14.87 4.22
N VAL A 153 -9.74 14.78 3.11
CA VAL A 153 -9.16 14.64 1.77
C VAL A 153 -8.88 16.02 1.21
N LEU A 154 -7.64 16.29 0.82
CA LEU A 154 -7.26 17.53 0.17
C LEU A 154 -7.65 17.51 -1.31
N ARG A 155 -8.16 18.65 -1.78
CA ARG A 155 -8.31 18.89 -3.22
C ARG A 155 -6.96 19.17 -3.86
N ILE A 156 -6.82 18.76 -5.11
CA ILE A 156 -5.69 19.14 -5.95
C ILE A 156 -6.21 19.97 -7.12
N ASP A 157 -5.78 21.23 -7.22
CA ASP A 157 -6.28 22.20 -8.19
C ASP A 157 -7.84 22.31 -8.18
N GLY A 158 -8.43 22.28 -6.98
CA GLY A 158 -9.88 22.33 -6.76
C GLY A 158 -10.61 20.99 -6.92
N ARG A 159 -9.92 19.92 -7.33
CA ARG A 159 -10.51 18.62 -7.68
C ARG A 159 -10.36 17.59 -6.58
N LEU A 160 -11.40 16.81 -6.35
CA LEU A 160 -11.37 15.62 -5.49
C LEU A 160 -10.98 14.37 -6.30
N PRO A 161 -10.53 13.29 -5.62
CA PRO A 161 -10.35 11.99 -6.27
C PRO A 161 -11.65 11.56 -6.98
N GLY A 162 -11.54 11.23 -8.26
CA GLY A 162 -12.70 10.86 -9.11
C GLY A 162 -13.19 11.98 -10.03
N ASP A 163 -12.85 13.24 -9.73
CA ASP A 163 -13.19 14.36 -10.61
C ASP A 163 -12.35 14.32 -11.90
N LYS A 164 -12.93 14.78 -13.01
CA LYS A 164 -12.23 14.88 -14.29
C LYS A 164 -11.01 15.80 -14.15
N GLY A 165 -9.83 15.27 -14.49
CA GLY A 165 -8.57 16.01 -14.40
C GLY A 165 -7.90 15.96 -13.03
N TYR A 166 -8.37 15.11 -12.11
CA TYR A 166 -7.63 14.80 -10.89
C TYR A 166 -6.32 14.07 -11.25
N PRO A 167 -5.16 14.49 -10.72
CA PRO A 167 -3.88 14.03 -11.24
C PRO A 167 -3.44 12.65 -10.72
N LEU A 168 -3.96 12.16 -9.58
CA LEU A 168 -3.44 10.94 -8.94
C LEU A 168 -4.35 9.72 -9.23
N HIS A 169 -4.06 9.02 -10.34
CA HIS A 169 -4.78 7.82 -10.78
C HIS A 169 -3.85 6.63 -11.02
#